data_AF-A0A4S2QXC3-F1
#
_entry.id   AF-A0A4S2QXC3-F1
#
_cell.length_a   1.000
_cell.length_b   1.000
_cell.length_c   1.000
_cell.angle_alpha   90.00
_cell.angle_beta   90.00
_cell.angle_gamma   90.00
#
_symmetry.space_group_name_H-M   'P 1'
#
loop_
_entity.id
_entity.type
_entity.pdbx_description
1 polymer ?
#
loop_
_entity_poly.entity_id
_entity_poly.type
_entity_poly.pdbx_seq_one_letter_code
_entity_poly.pdbx_strand_id
1 'polypeptide(L)'
;MTSVPASSAPGGFVHPALFYRGQAEYLAGVGGFVRAALTADEPVLVAVPAPRLESLRDSLGVDAAEVTWTDMTQLGRNPGR
;
A
#
# COMPACT_ATOMS: atom_id res chain seq x y z
N MET A 1 -12.95 -20.19 8.98
CA MET A 1 -12.48 -18.83 8.61
C MET A 1 -13.57 -17.86 9.01
N THR A 2 -13.40 -17.19 10.15
CA THR A 2 -14.37 -16.21 10.63
C THR A 2 -14.08 -14.89 9.95
N SER A 3 -14.95 -14.46 9.03
CA SER A 3 -14.84 -13.14 8.39
C SER A 3 -15.15 -12.09 9.45
N VAL A 4 -14.17 -11.23 9.76
CA VAL A 4 -14.39 -10.07 10.62
C VAL A 4 -15.07 -9.00 9.75
N PRO A 5 -16.30 -8.56 10.08
CA PRO A 5 -16.94 -7.49 9.32
C PRO A 5 -16.14 -6.20 9.51
N ALA A 6 -15.95 -5.45 8.42
CA ALA A 6 -15.35 -4.12 8.49
C ALA A 6 -16.25 -3.22 9.36
N SER A 7 -15.65 -2.58 10.37
CA SER A 7 -16.35 -1.68 11.30
C SER A 7 -16.97 -0.51 10.55
N SER A 8 -18.29 -0.33 10.69
CA SER A 8 -19.03 0.83 10.18
C SER A 8 -19.00 1.97 11.20
N ALA A 9 -17.80 2.50 11.49
CA ALA A 9 -17.64 3.76 12.22
C ALA A 9 -17.71 4.95 11.22
N PRO A 10 -17.90 6.21 11.67
CA PRO A 10 -17.99 7.35 10.76
C PRO A 10 -16.68 7.51 9.97
N GLY A 11 -16.76 7.37 8.65
CA GLY A 11 -15.61 7.28 7.73
C GLY A 11 -15.52 5.89 7.10
N GLY A 12 -16.40 5.58 6.16
CA GLY A 12 -16.40 4.30 5.46
C GLY A 12 -15.11 4.05 4.66
N PHE A 13 -14.93 2.82 4.18
CA PHE A 13 -13.83 2.47 3.30
C PHE A 13 -13.80 3.39 2.06
N VAL A 14 -12.69 4.11 1.87
CA VAL A 14 -12.46 4.95 0.69
C VAL A 14 -11.44 4.25 -0.19
N HIS A 15 -11.74 4.13 -1.48
CA HIS A 15 -10.83 3.60 -2.50
C HIS A 15 -10.44 4.73 -3.48
N PRO A 16 -9.58 5.67 -3.06
CA PRO A 16 -9.17 6.79 -3.90
C PRO A 16 -8.23 6.30 -5.01
N ALA A 17 -8.33 6.92 -6.19
CA ALA A 17 -7.39 6.70 -7.28
C ALA A 17 -6.33 7.82 -7.29
N LEU A 18 -5.06 7.44 -7.38
CA LEU A 18 -3.97 8.38 -7.62
C LEU A 18 -3.64 8.41 -9.12
N PHE A 19 -3.80 9.58 -9.74
CA PHE A 19 -3.29 9.82 -11.09
C PHE A 19 -1.85 10.35 -10.99
N TYR A 20 -0.95 9.72 -11.72
CA TYR A 20 0.46 10.09 -11.80
C TYR A 20 0.97 9.82 -13.21
N ARG A 21 1.95 10.60 -13.65
CA ARG A 21 2.56 10.48 -14.97
C ARG A 21 3.93 9.80 -14.94
N GLY A 22 4.61 9.83 -13.80
CA GLY A 22 5.97 9.32 -13.68
C GLY A 22 6.34 8.81 -12.29
N GLN A 23 7.55 8.28 -12.19
CA GLN A 23 8.06 7.64 -10.97
C GLN A 23 8.11 8.60 -9.79
N ALA A 24 8.56 9.85 -10.00
CA ALA A 24 8.65 10.84 -8.93
C ALA A 24 7.26 11.15 -8.31
N GLU A 25 6.25 11.35 -9.15
CA GLU A 25 4.87 11.58 -8.71
C GLU A 25 4.28 10.36 -8.01
N TYR A 26 4.57 9.16 -8.52
CA TYR A 26 4.18 7.90 -7.89
C TYR A 26 4.76 7.76 -6.47
N LEU A 27 6.06 7.99 -6.31
CA LEU A 27 6.72 7.89 -5.00
C LEU A 27 6.27 8.98 -4.03
N ALA A 28 6.05 10.20 -4.53
CA ALA A 28 5.53 11.29 -3.71
C ALA A 28 4.11 10.97 -3.20
N GLY A 29 3.22 10.53 -4.10
CA GLY A 29 1.83 10.23 -3.75
C GLY A 29 1.70 9.00 -2.86
N VAL A 30 2.22 7.85 -3.30
CA VAL A 30 2.10 6.59 -2.54
C VAL A 30 2.97 6.61 -1.29
N GLY A 31 4.22 7.07 -1.38
CA GLY A 31 5.09 7.18 -0.22
C GLY A 31 4.57 8.18 0.81
N GLY A 32 3.99 9.30 0.37
CA GLY A 32 3.30 10.25 1.26
C GLY A 32 2.11 9.62 1.98
N PHE A 33 1.28 8.87 1.27
CA PHE A 33 0.15 8.13 1.85
C PHE A 33 0.61 7.12 2.91
N VAL A 34 1.66 6.34 2.61
CA VAL A 34 2.23 5.37 3.55
C VAL A 34 2.78 6.06 4.79
N ARG A 35 3.60 7.11 4.65
CA ARG A 35 4.16 7.83 5.81
C ARG A 35 3.07 8.45 6.68
N ALA A 36 2.00 8.96 6.08
CA ALA A 36 0.87 9.52 6.84
C ALA A 36 0.20 8.46 7.72
N ALA A 37 -0.04 7.25 7.19
CA ALA A 37 -0.59 6.14 7.96
C ALA A 37 0.37 5.67 9.06
N LEU A 38 1.67 5.53 8.76
CA LEU A 38 2.67 5.17 9.77
C LEU A 38 2.78 6.23 10.89
N THR A 39 2.72 7.51 10.54
CA THR A 39 2.71 8.61 11.54
C THR A 39 1.46 8.56 12.44
N ALA A 40 0.37 7.97 11.95
CA ALA A 40 -0.86 7.75 12.70
C ALA A 40 -0.88 6.41 13.45
N ASP A 41 0.24 5.68 13.50
CA ASP A 41 0.35 4.32 14.05
C ASP A 41 -0.63 3.31 13.41
N GLU A 42 -1.01 3.55 12.15
CA GLU A 42 -1.90 2.66 11.39
C GLU A 42 -1.10 1.57 10.67
N PRO A 43 -1.54 0.30 10.72
CA PRO A 43 -0.86 -0.77 10.01
C PRO A 43 -1.00 -0.60 8.49
N VAL A 44 0.12 -0.70 7.76
CA VAL A 44 0.17 -0.50 6.31
C VAL A 44 0.55 -1.79 5.57
N LEU A 45 -0.27 -2.14 4.57
CA LEU A 45 0.05 -3.16 3.55
C LEU A 45 0.24 -2.47 2.20
N VAL A 46 1.40 -2.68 1.58
CA VAL A 46 1.66 -2.28 0.19
C VAL A 46 1.74 -3.53 -0.69
N ALA A 47 0.79 -3.63 -1.61
CA ALA A 47 0.71 -4.73 -2.56
C ALA A 47 0.77 -4.21 -4.01
N VAL A 48 1.96 -4.21 -4.60
CA VAL A 48 2.23 -3.75 -5.97
C VAL A 48 3.25 -4.69 -6.63
N PRO A 49 3.47 -4.63 -7.96
CA PRO A 49 4.50 -5.43 -8.61
C PRO A 49 5.91 -5.16 -8.07
N ALA A 50 6.76 -6.19 -8.03
CA ALA A 50 8.09 -6.15 -7.42
C ALA A 50 8.95 -4.89 -7.73
N PRO A 51 9.08 -4.40 -8.98
CA PRO A 51 9.89 -3.21 -9.24
C PRO A 51 9.41 -1.94 -8.50
N ARG A 52 8.11 -1.84 -8.24
CA ARG A 52 7.53 -0.73 -7.47
C ARG A 52 7.71 -0.90 -5.97
N LEU A 53 7.76 -2.14 -5.47
CA LEU A 53 8.07 -2.41 -4.06
C LEU A 53 9.47 -1.93 -3.73
N GLU A 54 10.46 -2.29 -4.56
CA GLU A 54 11.85 -1.87 -4.38
C GLU A 54 11.97 -0.34 -4.40
N SER A 55 11.39 0.31 -5.41
CA SER A 55 11.38 1.77 -5.52
C SER A 55 10.74 2.46 -4.30
N LEU A 56 9.66 1.90 -3.75
CA LEU A 56 8.99 2.45 -2.58
C LEU A 56 9.80 2.23 -1.31
N ARG A 57 10.37 1.03 -1.10
CA ARG A 57 11.25 0.73 0.03
C ARG A 57 12.41 1.71 0.10
N ASP A 58 13.08 1.94 -1.02
CA ASP A 58 14.19 2.89 -1.11
C ASP A 58 13.73 4.31 -0.76
N SER A 59 12.54 4.71 -1.22
CA SER A 59 11.99 6.05 -0.94
C SER A 59 11.53 6.25 0.50
N LEU A 60 11.12 5.19 1.19
CA LEU A 60 10.65 5.21 2.58
C LEU A 60 11.81 5.07 3.57
N GLY A 61 12.94 4.51 3.16
CA GLY A 61 14.11 4.36 4.03
C GLY A 61 13.80 3.50 5.24
N VAL A 62 14.07 4.02 6.43
CA VAL A 62 13.88 3.29 7.71
C VAL A 62 12.42 2.91 7.97
N ASP A 63 11.47 3.75 7.53
CA ASP A 63 10.03 3.54 7.70
C ASP A 63 9.54 2.27 6.96
N ALA A 64 10.30 1.80 5.96
CA ALA A 64 9.96 0.59 5.21
C ALA A 64 9.90 -0.68 6.08
N ALA A 65 10.54 -0.67 7.26
CA ALA A 65 10.53 -1.78 8.21
C ALA A 65 9.15 -2.00 8.86
N GLU A 66 8.31 -0.97 8.91
CA GLU A 66 6.98 -1.01 9.54
C GLU A 66 5.86 -1.38 8.54
N VAL A 67 6.21 -1.49 7.26
CA VAL A 67 5.26 -1.80 6.18
C VAL A 67 5.25 -3.29 5.88
N THR A 68 4.07 -3.87 5.74
CA THR A 68 3.91 -5.21 5.17
C THR A 68 3.97 -5.11 3.64
N TRP A 69 4.85 -5.89 3.01
CA TRP A 69 5.10 -5.83 1.58
C TRP A 69 4.67 -7.12 0.89
N THR A 70 3.87 -7.00 -0.18
CA THR A 70 3.44 -8.15 -0.96
C THR A 70 3.59 -7.92 -2.46
N ASP A 71 4.16 -8.88 -3.18
CA ASP A 71 4.24 -8.83 -4.64
C ASP A 71 2.88 -9.17 -5.26
N MET A 72 2.23 -8.16 -5.84
CA MET A 72 0.93 -8.32 -6.47
C MET A 72 0.97 -9.21 -7.71
N THR A 73 2.14 -9.42 -8.33
CA THR A 73 2.27 -10.37 -9.45
C THR A 73 2.16 -11.83 -9.02
N GLN A 74 2.36 -12.10 -7.72
CA GLN A 74 2.20 -13.43 -7.10
C GLN A 74 0.86 -13.51 -6.37
N LEU A 75 0.58 -12.58 -5.46
CA LEU A 75 -0.65 -12.56 -4.66
C LEU A 75 -1.90 -12.37 -5.53
N GLY A 76 -1.80 -11.53 -6.56
CA GLY A 76 -2.89 -11.21 -7.46
C GLY A 76 -3.07 -12.22 -8.60
N ARG A 77 -2.32 -13.33 -8.63
CA ARG A 77 -2.52 -14.35 -9.67
C ARG A 77 -3.93 -14.93 -9.56
N ASN A 78 -4.59 -15.02 -10.71
CA ASN A 78 -5.88 -15.67 -10.79
C ASN A 78 -5.68 -17.19 -10.69
N PRO A 79 -6.14 -17.87 -9.63
CA PRO A 79 -5.95 -19.31 -9.48
C PRO A 79 -6.71 -20.14 -10.51
N GLY A 80 -7.67 -19.55 -11.23
CA GLY A 80 -8.39 -20.18 -12.34
C GLY A 80 -7.71 -20.02 -13.70
N ARG A 81 -6.50 -19.45 -13.76
CA ARG A 81 -5.68 -19.35 -14.97
C ARG A 81 -4.22 -19.70 -14.72
#